data_AF-A0A7V1HXF9-F1
#
_entry.id   AF-A0A7V1HXF9-F1
#
_cell.length_a   1.000
_cell.length_b   1.000
_cell.length_c   1.000
_cell.angle_alpha   90.00
_cell.angle_beta   90.00
_cell.angle_gamma   90.00
#
_symmetry.space_group_name_H-M   'P 1'
#
loop_
_entity.id
_entity.type
_entity.pdbx_description
1 polymer ?
#
loop_
_entity_poly.entity_id
_entity_poly.type
_entity_poly.pdbx_seq_one_letter_code
_entity_poly.pdbx_strand_id
1 'polypeptide(L)'
;MLQEIKKSIQSVLYERISSPFSGAFIFSWIIWNWKLLYYLIAFGKERTFSESLKFIQDNFIDFNENLLFPFLTALLFIFVYPLLTTGSLFIWLKYKKWQTDIKNQIEKQQLLTLEQSISIRLDMKEQQKRFDELLKEKDDKIDQQQKIINDSQTLIKELKEEKESNAKSELIESVKRNYTENKSALSDDDFKKIKDYPGLSRNFESLLDTITRGYMLGENFPSKLLAFLEANDIIEKDDKNNYKFTKKGKQFVDRYLSNT
;
A
#
# COMPACT_ATOMS: atom_id res chain seq x y z
N MET A 1 57.97 -25.01 8.88
CA MET A 1 58.15 -25.85 10.08
C MET A 1 58.17 -25.05 11.40
N LEU A 2 59.26 -24.37 11.82
CA LEU A 2 59.27 -23.63 13.10
C LEU A 2 58.22 -22.50 13.18
N GLN A 3 58.00 -21.79 12.07
CA GLN A 3 56.96 -20.75 11.99
C GLN A 3 55.54 -21.33 12.03
N GLU A 4 55.33 -22.52 11.46
CA GLU A 4 54.03 -23.21 11.48
C GLU A 4 53.74 -23.81 12.86
N ILE A 5 54.77 -24.31 13.56
CA ILE A 5 54.69 -24.74 14.96
C ILE A 5 54.38 -23.54 15.87
N LYS A 6 55.06 -22.40 15.66
CA LYS A 6 54.74 -21.16 16.40
C LYS A 6 53.31 -20.71 16.17
N LYS A 7 52.83 -20.72 14.92
CA LYS A 7 51.48 -20.27 14.56
C LYS A 7 50.39 -21.20 15.10
N SER A 8 50.62 -22.52 15.07
CA SER A 8 49.70 -23.50 15.67
C SER A 8 49.65 -23.43 17.20
N ILE A 9 50.80 -23.27 17.86
CA ILE A 9 50.85 -23.03 19.32
C ILE A 9 50.15 -21.72 19.69
N GLN A 10 50.39 -20.64 18.94
CA GLN A 10 49.73 -19.35 19.16
C GLN A 10 48.22 -19.44 18.98
N SER A 11 47.72 -20.16 17.96
CA SER A 11 46.29 -20.33 17.74
C SER A 11 45.61 -21.06 18.89
N VAL A 12 46.21 -22.16 19.37
CA VAL A 12 45.66 -22.95 20.48
C VAL A 12 45.74 -22.21 21.82
N LEU A 13 46.84 -21.50 22.06
CA LEU A 13 46.97 -20.65 23.24
C LEU A 13 45.98 -19.50 23.17
N TYR A 14 45.77 -18.88 22.01
CA TYR A 14 44.79 -17.82 21.84
C TYR A 14 43.37 -18.30 22.11
N GLU A 15 42.96 -19.45 21.55
CA GLU A 15 41.64 -20.05 21.82
C GLU A 15 41.43 -20.40 23.30
N ARG A 16 42.46 -20.90 23.99
CA ARG A 16 42.36 -21.32 25.41
C ARG A 16 42.50 -20.16 26.40
N ILE A 17 43.30 -19.14 26.08
CA ILE A 17 43.48 -17.89 26.84
C ILE A 17 42.36 -16.87 26.53
N SER A 18 41.63 -17.05 25.41
CA SER A 18 40.45 -16.25 25.06
C SER A 18 39.35 -16.36 26.11
N SER A 19 39.31 -17.44 26.89
CA SER A 19 38.49 -17.52 28.10
C SER A 19 39.04 -16.57 29.18
N PRO A 20 38.27 -15.58 29.64
CA PRO A 20 38.67 -14.66 30.71
C PRO A 20 39.11 -15.39 31.99
N PHE A 21 38.56 -16.58 32.23
CA PHE A 21 38.91 -17.42 33.37
C PHE A 21 40.29 -18.06 33.22
N SER A 22 40.57 -18.68 32.07
CA SER A 22 41.86 -19.34 31.82
C SER A 22 43.01 -18.35 31.89
N GLY A 23 42.83 -17.16 31.29
CA GLY A 23 43.82 -16.09 31.36
C GLY A 23 44.06 -15.65 32.81
N ALA A 24 43.00 -15.29 33.54
CA ALA A 24 43.10 -14.85 34.93
C ALA A 24 43.71 -15.93 35.84
N PHE A 25 43.40 -17.21 35.62
CA PHE A 25 43.98 -18.32 36.37
C PHE A 25 45.47 -18.49 36.09
N ILE A 26 45.90 -18.45 34.82
CA ILE A 26 47.33 -18.54 34.47
C ILE A 26 48.10 -17.37 35.09
N PHE A 27 47.60 -16.14 34.97
CA PHE A 27 48.22 -14.97 35.58
C PHE A 27 48.31 -15.09 37.10
N SER A 28 47.22 -15.52 37.74
CA SER A 28 47.21 -15.71 39.18
C SER A 28 48.17 -16.82 39.62
N TRP A 29 48.20 -17.94 38.88
CA TRP A 29 49.10 -19.05 39.16
C TRP A 29 50.57 -18.62 39.10
N ILE A 30 50.95 -17.80 38.12
CA ILE A 30 52.29 -17.23 38.01
C ILE A 30 52.61 -16.34 39.23
N ILE A 31 51.65 -15.52 39.70
CA ILE A 31 51.83 -14.63 40.86
C ILE A 31 52.09 -15.45 42.12
N TRP A 32 51.35 -16.53 42.37
CA TRP A 32 51.53 -17.36 43.57
C TRP A 32 52.75 -18.29 43.46
N ASN A 33 53.03 -18.83 42.27
CA ASN A 33 54.10 -19.79 42.03
C ASN A 33 55.37 -19.15 41.46
N TRP A 34 55.57 -17.83 41.70
CA TRP A 34 56.71 -17.09 41.18
C TRP A 34 58.06 -17.64 41.66
N LYS A 35 58.12 -18.17 42.89
CA LYS A 35 59.33 -18.80 43.45
C LYS A 35 59.73 -20.07 42.71
N LEU A 36 58.73 -20.88 42.33
CA LEU A 36 58.93 -22.08 41.52
C LEU A 36 59.44 -21.70 40.12
N LEU A 37 58.81 -20.70 39.48
CA LEU A 37 59.26 -20.21 38.17
C LEU A 37 60.68 -19.64 38.22
N TYR A 38 60.98 -18.87 39.27
CA TYR A 38 62.31 -18.34 39.50
C TYR A 38 63.34 -19.45 39.69
N TYR A 39 63.03 -20.48 40.50
CA TYR A 39 63.90 -21.64 40.70
C TYR A 39 64.18 -22.40 39.39
N LEU A 40 63.13 -22.66 38.60
CA LEU A 40 63.24 -23.35 37.31
C LEU A 40 64.11 -22.59 36.30
N ILE A 41 64.01 -21.25 36.28
CA ILE A 41 64.76 -20.41 35.32
C ILE A 41 66.20 -20.18 35.81
N ALA A 42 66.42 -19.96 37.11
CA ALA A 42 67.70 -19.52 37.66
C ALA A 42 68.65 -20.66 38.06
N PHE A 43 68.14 -21.77 38.64
CA PHE A 43 68.96 -22.79 39.30
C PHE A 43 69.03 -24.14 38.59
N GLY A 44 68.38 -24.30 37.43
CA GLY A 44 68.34 -25.56 36.68
C GLY A 44 69.69 -26.06 36.16
N LYS A 45 70.81 -25.36 36.38
CA LYS A 45 72.15 -25.71 35.88
C LYS A 45 73.12 -26.27 36.92
N GLU A 46 72.86 -26.11 38.22
CA GLU A 46 73.85 -26.40 39.28
C GLU A 46 73.61 -27.72 40.03
N ARG A 47 72.44 -28.36 39.85
CA ARG A 47 72.05 -29.59 40.55
C ARG A 47 71.71 -30.70 39.57
N THR A 48 71.90 -31.96 39.97
CA THR A 48 71.42 -33.08 39.17
C THR A 48 69.89 -33.04 39.05
N PHE A 49 69.35 -33.56 37.95
CA PHE A 49 67.90 -33.53 37.68
C PHE A 49 67.08 -34.13 38.84
N SER A 50 67.55 -35.25 39.40
CA SER A 50 66.89 -35.95 40.50
C SER A 50 66.84 -35.13 41.80
N GLU A 51 67.92 -34.41 42.12
CA GLU A 51 67.98 -33.55 43.32
C GLU A 51 67.08 -32.32 43.16
N SER A 52 67.04 -31.75 41.96
CA SER A 52 66.16 -30.62 41.66
C SER A 52 64.68 -31.01 41.72
N LEU A 53 64.33 -32.20 41.22
CA LEU A 53 62.96 -32.70 41.25
C LEU A 53 62.48 -32.94 42.69
N LYS A 54 63.32 -33.57 43.52
CA LYS A 54 62.99 -33.81 44.93
C LYS A 54 62.85 -32.50 45.71
N PHE A 55 63.73 -31.53 45.47
CA PHE A 55 63.64 -30.21 46.08
C PHE A 55 62.34 -29.49 45.71
N ILE A 56 61.89 -29.59 44.45
CA ILE A 56 60.62 -29.02 44.01
C ILE A 56 59.44 -29.70 44.69
N GLN A 57 59.45 -31.02 44.74
CA GLN A 57 58.36 -31.80 45.35
C GLN A 57 58.19 -31.48 46.84
N ASP A 58 59.29 -31.30 47.56
CA ASP A 58 59.25 -31.08 49.01
C ASP A 58 58.96 -29.62 49.39
N ASN A 59 59.25 -28.64 48.51
CA ASN A 59 59.20 -27.21 48.87
C ASN A 59 58.21 -26.36 48.05
N PHE A 60 57.80 -26.81 46.87
CA PHE A 60 56.98 -26.01 45.95
C PHE A 60 55.69 -26.70 45.52
N ILE A 61 55.49 -27.98 45.83
CA ILE A 61 54.25 -28.71 45.52
C ILE A 61 53.36 -28.76 46.77
N ASP A 62 52.59 -27.69 46.99
CA ASP A 62 51.46 -27.65 47.93
C ASP A 62 50.16 -27.39 47.16
N PHE A 63 49.11 -28.17 47.45
CA PHE A 63 47.79 -28.02 46.85
C PHE A 63 47.20 -26.62 47.05
N ASN A 64 47.43 -26.00 48.21
CA ASN A 64 46.88 -24.69 48.51
C ASN A 64 47.53 -23.59 47.67
N GLU A 65 48.86 -23.56 47.61
CA GLU A 65 49.61 -22.55 46.86
C GLU A 65 49.56 -22.76 45.34
N ASN A 66 49.49 -24.02 44.88
CA ASN A 66 49.50 -24.33 43.45
C ASN A 66 48.12 -24.28 42.80
N LEU A 67 47.04 -24.51 43.55
CA LEU A 67 45.70 -24.62 42.96
C LEU A 67 44.67 -23.72 43.65
N LEU A 68 44.51 -23.85 44.98
CA LEU A 68 43.41 -23.18 45.69
C LEU A 68 43.55 -21.65 45.69
N PHE A 69 44.70 -21.11 46.10
CA PHE A 69 44.93 -19.66 46.12
C PHE A 69 44.92 -19.03 44.72
N PRO A 70 45.60 -19.59 43.70
CA PRO A 70 45.47 -19.13 42.32
C PRO A 70 44.03 -19.13 41.81
N PHE A 71 43.25 -20.17 42.11
CA PHE A 71 41.85 -20.28 41.69
C PHE A 71 40.97 -19.20 42.34
N LEU A 72 41.07 -19.03 43.66
CA LEU A 72 40.28 -18.05 44.39
C LEU A 72 40.61 -16.61 43.97
N THR A 73 41.89 -16.31 43.79
CA THR A 73 42.32 -14.98 43.35
C THR A 73 41.98 -14.72 41.89
N ALA A 74 42.07 -15.71 41.00
CA ALA A 74 41.59 -15.56 39.62
C ALA A 74 40.09 -15.27 39.56
N LEU A 75 39.29 -15.98 40.37
CA LEU A 75 37.86 -15.73 40.51
C LEU A 75 37.60 -14.31 41.04
N LEU A 76 38.34 -13.87 42.06
CA LEU A 76 38.26 -12.52 42.58
C LEU A 76 38.64 -11.47 41.51
N PHE A 77 39.69 -11.69 40.72
CA PHE A 77 40.07 -10.79 39.63
C PHE A 77 38.96 -10.67 38.58
N ILE A 78 38.33 -11.78 38.18
CA ILE A 78 37.26 -11.78 37.17
C ILE A 78 36.04 -10.99 37.65
N PHE A 79 35.73 -10.97 38.95
CA PHE A 79 34.61 -10.21 39.49
C PHE A 79 34.98 -8.76 39.81
N VAL A 80 36.15 -8.52 40.39
CA VAL A 80 36.57 -7.18 40.82
C VAL A 80 37.00 -6.32 39.64
N TYR A 81 37.68 -6.89 38.64
CA TYR A 81 38.20 -6.13 37.50
C TYR A 81 37.09 -5.43 36.70
N PRO A 82 36.00 -6.10 36.27
CA PRO A 82 34.89 -5.42 35.59
C PRO A 82 34.25 -4.32 36.45
N LEU A 83 34.10 -4.54 37.76
CA LEU A 83 33.55 -3.52 38.66
C LEU A 83 34.43 -2.26 38.71
N LEU A 84 35.75 -2.43 38.79
CA LEU A 84 36.70 -1.32 38.76
C LEU A 84 36.69 -0.61 37.40
N THR A 85 36.67 -1.35 36.30
CA THR A 85 36.65 -0.77 34.94
C THR A 85 35.35 -0.01 34.69
N THR A 86 34.19 -0.59 35.01
CA THR A 86 32.89 0.07 34.84
C THR A 86 32.75 1.27 35.77
N GLY A 87 33.23 1.18 37.02
CA GLY A 87 33.26 2.30 37.96
C GLY A 87 34.11 3.46 37.46
N SER A 88 35.32 3.17 36.98
CA SER A 88 36.22 4.16 36.37
C SER A 88 35.60 4.85 35.15
N LEU A 89 34.99 4.08 34.24
CA LEU A 89 34.29 4.61 33.08
C LEU A 89 33.10 5.48 33.47
N PHE A 90 32.32 5.08 34.47
CA PHE A 90 31.19 5.86 34.97
C PHE A 90 31.65 7.21 35.54
N ILE A 91 32.69 7.20 36.38
CA ILE A 91 33.28 8.42 36.95
C ILE A 91 33.78 9.33 35.83
N TRP A 92 34.49 8.77 34.85
CA TRP A 92 35.01 9.53 33.72
C TRP A 92 33.91 10.17 32.87
N LEU A 93 32.84 9.43 32.54
CA LEU A 93 31.70 9.96 31.79
C LEU A 93 30.95 11.05 32.57
N LYS A 94 30.77 10.87 33.89
CA LYS A 94 30.18 11.89 34.76
C LYS A 94 31.01 13.15 34.80
N TYR A 95 32.32 13.02 34.95
CA TYR A 95 33.24 14.14 34.94
C TYR A 95 33.22 14.88 33.60
N LYS A 96 33.25 14.16 32.48
CA LYS A 96 33.16 14.76 31.14
C LYS A 96 31.87 15.54 30.95
N LYS A 97 30.74 14.97 31.36
CA LYS A 97 29.44 15.67 31.32
C LYS A 97 29.49 16.94 32.16
N TRP A 98 29.98 16.85 33.40
CA TRP A 98 30.11 18.01 34.30
C TRP A 98 30.99 19.12 33.70
N GLN A 99 32.12 18.77 33.08
CA GLN A 99 32.96 19.74 32.35
C GLN A 99 32.21 20.41 31.20
N THR A 100 31.47 19.63 30.40
CA THR A 100 30.64 20.18 29.31
C THR A 100 29.56 21.09 29.85
N ASP A 101 28.89 20.73 30.94
CA ASP A 101 27.84 21.54 31.55
C ASP A 101 28.40 22.87 32.08
N ILE A 102 29.56 22.86 32.73
CA ILE A 102 30.27 24.08 33.16
C ILE A 102 30.64 24.94 31.96
N LYS A 103 31.25 24.34 30.93
CA LYS A 103 31.61 25.05 29.70
C LYS A 103 30.40 25.73 29.08
N ASN A 104 29.30 25.00 28.93
CA ASN A 104 28.05 25.53 28.37
C ASN A 104 27.46 26.65 29.26
N GLN A 105 27.57 26.56 30.58
CA GLN A 105 27.13 27.63 31.48
C GLN A 105 27.96 28.90 31.32
N ILE A 106 29.28 28.76 31.20
CA ILE A 106 30.19 29.90 30.96
C ILE A 106 29.89 30.53 29.60
N GLU A 107 29.79 29.71 28.54
CA GLU A 107 29.51 30.20 27.19
C GLU A 107 28.14 30.90 27.09
N LYS A 108 27.12 30.44 27.83
CA LYS A 108 25.82 31.12 27.90
C LYS A 108 25.88 32.52 28.51
N GLN A 109 26.80 32.74 29.44
CA GLN A 109 26.97 34.03 30.12
C GLN A 109 27.96 34.95 29.37
N GLN A 110 28.72 34.40 28.43
CA GLN A 110 29.68 35.15 27.64
C GLN A 110 28.96 35.92 26.52
N LEU A 111 29.28 37.20 26.39
CA LEU A 111 28.87 37.97 25.22
C LEU A 111 29.56 37.42 23.98
N LEU A 112 28.80 37.29 22.89
CA LEU A 112 29.36 36.91 21.60
C LEU A 112 30.45 37.90 21.18
N THR A 113 31.55 37.39 20.63
CA THR A 113 32.55 38.25 20.02
C THR A 113 31.98 38.91 18.76
N LEU A 114 32.63 39.98 18.29
CA LEU A 114 32.24 40.63 17.03
C LEU A 114 32.27 39.63 15.86
N GLU A 115 33.31 38.79 15.80
CA GLU A 115 33.46 37.75 14.77
C GLU A 115 32.32 36.73 14.81
N GLN A 116 31.98 36.21 16.00
CA GLN A 116 30.85 35.27 16.18
C GLN A 116 29.52 35.92 15.82
N SER A 117 29.33 37.20 16.16
CA SER A 117 28.13 37.94 15.80
C SER A 117 28.01 38.16 14.30
N ILE A 118 29.13 38.42 13.62
CA ILE A 118 29.18 38.54 12.16
C ILE A 118 28.90 37.19 11.50
N SER A 119 29.52 36.09 11.98
CA SER A 119 29.30 34.76 11.40
C SER A 119 27.84 34.33 11.54
N ILE A 120 27.22 34.50 12.72
CA ILE A 120 25.81 34.20 12.93
C ILE A 120 24.92 35.02 11.97
N ARG A 121 25.22 36.31 11.77
CA ARG A 121 24.46 37.15 10.83
C ARG A 121 24.62 36.68 9.38
N LEU A 122 25.81 36.24 8.98
CA LEU A 122 26.05 35.68 7.65
C LEU A 122 25.28 34.38 7.47
N ASP A 123 25.33 33.49 8.46
CA ASP A 123 24.61 32.22 8.45
C ASP A 123 23.09 32.45 8.39
N MET A 124 22.56 33.39 9.18
CA MET A 124 21.15 33.77 9.14
C MET A 124 20.76 34.34 7.77
N LYS A 125 21.62 35.16 7.16
CA LYS A 125 21.38 35.71 5.82
C LYS A 125 21.40 34.62 4.75
N GLU A 126 22.31 33.65 4.86
CA GLU A 126 22.36 32.50 3.96
C GLU A 126 21.13 31.62 4.11
N GLN A 127 20.72 31.32 5.35
CA GLN A 127 19.51 30.57 5.63
C GLN A 127 18.28 31.28 5.07
N GLN A 128 18.15 32.60 5.27
CA GLN A 128 17.06 33.38 4.71
C GLN A 128 17.03 33.26 3.19
N LYS A 129 18.18 33.41 2.52
CA LYS A 129 18.28 33.27 1.06
C LYS A 129 17.83 31.88 0.60
N ARG A 130 18.26 30.81 1.28
CA ARG A 130 17.83 29.44 0.98
C ARG A 130 16.32 29.26 1.18
N PHE A 131 15.76 29.86 2.24
CA PHE A 131 14.31 29.84 2.48
C PHE A 131 13.55 30.58 1.38
N ASP A 132 14.02 31.76 0.95
CA ASP A 132 13.40 32.54 -0.12
C ASP A 132 13.46 31.77 -1.46
N GLU A 133 14.57 31.10 -1.76
CA GLU A 133 14.71 30.22 -2.94
C GLU A 133 13.73 29.05 -2.89
N LEU A 134 13.59 28.40 -1.73
CA LEU A 134 12.63 27.31 -1.54
C LEU A 134 11.18 27.78 -1.65
N LEU A 135 10.84 28.96 -1.10
CA LEU A 135 9.50 29.54 -1.24
C LEU A 135 9.18 29.81 -2.71
N LYS A 136 10.11 30.41 -3.43
CA LYS A 136 9.94 30.66 -4.87
C LYS A 136 9.73 29.36 -5.66
N GLU A 137 10.51 28.32 -5.39
CA GLU A 137 10.33 27.01 -6.04
C GLU A 137 8.95 26.40 -5.72
N LYS A 138 8.45 26.61 -4.51
CA LYS A 138 7.12 26.14 -4.10
C LYS A 138 6.01 26.92 -4.79
N ASP A 139 6.12 28.24 -4.86
CA ASP A 139 5.17 29.10 -5.57
C ASP A 139 5.12 28.75 -7.06
N ASP A 140 6.27 28.57 -7.71
CA ASP A 140 6.35 28.15 -9.11
C ASP A 140 5.65 26.78 -9.34
N LYS A 141 5.80 25.85 -8.39
CA LYS A 141 5.11 24.54 -8.44
C LYS A 141 3.61 24.66 -8.22
N ILE A 142 3.17 25.53 -7.32
CA ILE A 142 1.74 25.79 -7.10
C ILE A 142 1.12 26.38 -8.36
N ASP A 143 1.78 27.34 -9.01
CA ASP A 143 1.31 27.95 -10.26
C ASP A 143 1.22 26.91 -11.39
N GLN A 144 2.20 26.02 -11.51
CA GLN A 144 2.15 24.92 -12.47
C GLN A 144 0.99 23.95 -12.18
N GLN A 145 0.80 23.56 -10.92
CA GLN A 145 -0.30 22.68 -10.52
C GLN A 145 -1.66 23.33 -10.78
N GLN A 146 -1.81 24.63 -10.51
CA GLN A 146 -3.04 25.35 -10.77
C GLN A 146 -3.36 25.42 -12.26
N LYS A 147 -2.35 25.59 -13.12
CA LYS A 147 -2.52 25.49 -14.58
C LYS A 147 -3.02 24.11 -15.00
N ILE A 148 -2.38 23.04 -14.52
CA ILE A 148 -2.79 21.67 -14.83
C ILE A 148 -4.22 21.38 -14.36
N ILE A 149 -4.60 21.87 -13.17
CA ILE A 149 -5.98 21.72 -12.65
C ILE A 149 -6.97 22.45 -13.55
N ASN A 150 -6.66 23.69 -13.95
CA ASN A 150 -7.52 24.47 -14.83
C ASN A 150 -7.68 23.79 -16.20
N ASP A 151 -6.58 23.32 -16.80
CA ASP A 151 -6.58 22.59 -18.08
C ASP A 151 -7.34 21.26 -17.99
N SER A 152 -7.24 20.57 -16.86
CA SER A 152 -8.00 19.34 -16.62
C SER A 152 -9.49 19.64 -16.46
N GLN A 153 -9.86 20.75 -15.81
CA GLN A 153 -11.25 21.17 -15.66
C GLN A 153 -11.88 21.59 -16.99
N THR A 154 -11.15 22.30 -17.85
CA THR A 154 -11.62 22.63 -19.21
C THR A 154 -11.82 21.36 -20.03
N LEU A 155 -10.87 20.42 -20.00
CA LEU A 155 -11.01 19.14 -20.70
C LEU A 155 -12.20 18.32 -20.17
N ILE A 156 -12.41 18.27 -18.86
CA ILE A 156 -13.59 17.61 -18.26
C ILE A 156 -14.89 18.27 -18.73
N LYS A 157 -14.92 19.59 -18.87
CA LYS A 157 -16.09 20.31 -19.36
C LYS A 157 -16.37 19.97 -20.83
N GLU A 158 -15.34 20.02 -21.69
CA GLU A 158 -15.44 19.66 -23.10
C GLU A 158 -15.93 18.21 -23.28
N LEU A 159 -15.35 17.26 -22.54
CA LEU A 159 -15.76 15.85 -22.58
C LEU A 159 -17.21 15.64 -22.09
N LYS A 160 -17.69 16.44 -21.13
CA LYS A 160 -19.09 16.39 -20.69
C LYS A 160 -20.03 16.93 -21.77
N GLU A 161 -19.69 18.06 -22.38
CA GLU A 161 -20.48 18.65 -23.46
C GLU A 161 -20.55 17.71 -24.68
N GLU A 162 -19.43 17.08 -25.04
CA GLU A 162 -19.38 16.08 -26.11
C GLU A 162 -20.23 14.84 -25.79
N LYS A 163 -20.14 14.29 -24.56
CA LYS A 163 -20.96 13.16 -24.13
C LYS A 163 -22.44 13.49 -24.10
N GLU A 164 -22.83 14.68 -23.66
CA GLU A 164 -24.23 15.11 -23.66
C GLU A 164 -24.76 15.30 -25.09
N SER A 165 -23.94 15.82 -26.00
CA SER A 165 -24.28 15.93 -27.43
C SER A 165 -24.47 14.55 -28.06
N ASN A 166 -23.53 13.63 -27.82
CA ASN A 166 -23.59 12.26 -28.35
C ASN A 166 -24.74 11.44 -27.75
N ALA A 167 -25.02 11.59 -26.45
CA ALA A 167 -26.18 10.94 -25.83
C ALA A 167 -27.51 11.46 -26.39
N LYS A 168 -27.60 12.77 -26.68
CA LYS A 168 -28.78 13.36 -27.34
C LYS A 168 -28.94 12.87 -28.77
N SER A 169 -27.86 12.73 -29.55
CA SER A 169 -27.94 12.23 -30.93
C SER A 169 -28.33 10.75 -30.98
N GLU A 170 -27.78 9.91 -30.11
CA GLU A 170 -28.16 8.50 -29.96
C GLU A 170 -29.62 8.32 -29.51
N LEU A 171 -30.10 9.17 -28.60
CA LEU A 171 -31.51 9.18 -28.19
C LEU A 171 -32.43 9.59 -29.34
N ILE A 172 -32.06 10.61 -30.12
CA ILE A 172 -32.84 11.03 -31.30
C ILE A 172 -32.86 9.93 -32.37
N GLU A 173 -31.75 9.24 -32.61
CA GLU A 173 -31.71 8.13 -33.56
C GLU A 173 -32.51 6.90 -33.10
N SER A 174 -32.46 6.56 -31.82
CA SER A 174 -33.25 5.45 -31.26
C SER A 174 -34.75 5.78 -31.24
N VAL A 175 -35.13 7.02 -30.95
CA VAL A 175 -36.52 7.50 -31.06
C VAL A 175 -36.98 7.49 -32.52
N LYS A 176 -36.16 7.91 -33.48
CA LYS A 176 -36.48 7.81 -34.92
C LYS A 176 -36.64 6.37 -35.40
N ARG A 177 -35.77 5.45 -34.96
CA ARG A 177 -35.91 4.01 -35.24
C ARG A 177 -37.20 3.44 -34.68
N ASN A 178 -37.49 3.69 -33.40
CA ASN A 178 -38.74 3.25 -32.75
C ASN A 178 -40.00 3.86 -33.38
N TYR A 179 -39.93 5.12 -33.85
CA TYR A 179 -41.02 5.79 -34.55
C TYR A 179 -41.25 5.22 -35.96
N THR A 180 -40.18 4.77 -36.63
CA THR A 180 -40.25 4.16 -37.97
C THR A 180 -40.71 2.71 -37.89
N GLU A 181 -40.31 1.96 -36.86
CA GLU A 181 -40.77 0.58 -36.58
C GLU A 181 -42.22 0.52 -36.07
N ASN A 182 -42.70 1.52 -35.33
CA ASN A 182 -44.11 1.57 -34.87
C ASN A 182 -45.09 2.18 -35.87
N LYS A 183 -44.64 2.57 -37.07
CA LYS A 183 -45.53 3.01 -38.15
C LYS A 183 -45.97 1.82 -38.99
N SER A 184 -46.75 0.91 -38.39
CA SER A 184 -47.71 0.09 -39.14
C SER A 184 -48.87 1.00 -39.58
N ALA A 185 -48.57 2.01 -40.40
CA ALA A 185 -49.60 2.77 -41.08
C ALA A 185 -50.29 1.80 -42.04
N LEU A 186 -51.61 1.75 -41.97
CA LEU A 186 -52.42 1.11 -42.98
C LEU A 186 -52.02 1.67 -44.36
N SER A 187 -51.26 0.89 -45.13
CA SER A 187 -50.82 1.26 -46.48
C SER A 187 -52.03 1.55 -47.36
N ASP A 188 -51.86 2.39 -48.39
CA ASP A 188 -52.91 2.66 -49.38
C ASP A 188 -53.41 1.38 -50.07
N ASP A 189 -52.50 0.45 -50.33
CA ASP A 189 -52.81 -0.86 -50.92
C ASP A 189 -53.60 -1.75 -49.96
N ASP A 190 -53.23 -1.75 -48.67
CA ASP A 190 -53.94 -2.48 -47.62
C ASP A 190 -55.35 -1.92 -47.43
N PHE A 191 -55.50 -0.59 -47.38
CA PHE A 191 -56.79 0.06 -47.26
C PHE A 191 -57.71 -0.32 -48.42
N LYS A 192 -57.21 -0.26 -49.65
CA LYS A 192 -57.99 -0.62 -50.84
C LYS A 192 -58.40 -2.09 -50.83
N LYS A 193 -57.46 -2.99 -50.55
CA LYS A 193 -57.70 -4.44 -50.45
C LYS A 193 -58.79 -4.78 -49.42
N ILE A 194 -58.77 -4.09 -48.28
CA ILE A 194 -59.73 -4.34 -47.19
C ILE A 194 -61.09 -3.72 -47.55
N LYS A 195 -61.10 -2.47 -48.03
CA LYS A 195 -62.33 -1.74 -48.43
C LYS A 195 -63.13 -2.50 -49.49
N ASP A 196 -62.44 -3.11 -50.46
CA ASP A 196 -63.06 -3.81 -51.59
C ASP A 196 -63.44 -5.26 -51.29
N TYR A 197 -63.23 -5.75 -50.04
CA TYR A 197 -63.53 -7.14 -49.70
C TYR A 197 -65.05 -7.43 -49.79
N PRO A 198 -65.47 -8.55 -50.44
CA PRO A 198 -66.87 -8.85 -50.65
C PRO A 198 -67.70 -8.88 -49.36
N GLY A 199 -68.74 -8.06 -49.32
CA GLY A 199 -69.66 -8.00 -48.19
C GLY A 199 -69.22 -7.10 -47.04
N LEU A 200 -68.03 -6.47 -47.09
CA LEU A 200 -67.63 -5.50 -46.07
C LEU A 200 -68.59 -4.31 -46.04
N SER A 201 -68.80 -3.62 -47.18
CA SER A 201 -69.62 -2.41 -47.25
C SER A 201 -71.06 -2.59 -46.76
N ARG A 202 -71.64 -3.78 -46.95
CA ARG A 202 -73.00 -4.11 -46.49
C ARG A 202 -73.10 -4.34 -44.99
N ASN A 203 -72.03 -4.82 -44.36
CA ASN A 203 -72.03 -5.28 -42.97
C ASN A 203 -71.19 -4.40 -42.04
N PHE A 204 -70.43 -3.44 -42.59
CA PHE A 204 -69.48 -2.64 -41.82
C PHE A 204 -70.15 -1.76 -40.77
N GLU A 205 -71.30 -1.15 -41.10
CA GLU A 205 -72.10 -0.37 -40.14
C GLU A 205 -72.57 -1.22 -38.96
N SER A 206 -73.02 -2.45 -39.22
CA SER A 206 -73.42 -3.38 -38.17
C SER A 206 -72.23 -3.78 -37.29
N LEU A 207 -71.04 -3.95 -37.87
CA LEU A 207 -69.81 -4.23 -37.14
C LEU A 207 -69.36 -3.03 -36.30
N LEU A 208 -69.42 -1.81 -36.85
CA LEU A 208 -69.13 -0.57 -36.14
C LEU A 208 -70.06 -0.37 -34.93
N ASP A 209 -71.37 -0.51 -35.13
CA ASP A 209 -72.37 -0.35 -34.07
C ASP A 209 -72.16 -1.39 -32.96
N THR A 210 -71.91 -2.64 -33.34
CA THR A 210 -71.67 -3.74 -32.38
C THR A 210 -70.41 -3.50 -31.55
N ILE A 211 -69.29 -3.16 -32.18
CA ILE A 211 -68.01 -2.91 -31.50
C ILE A 211 -68.08 -1.66 -30.63
N THR A 212 -68.75 -0.60 -31.09
CA THR A 212 -68.85 0.67 -30.36
C THR A 212 -69.76 0.56 -29.13
N ARG A 213 -70.86 -0.20 -29.24
CA ARG A 213 -71.80 -0.42 -28.13
C ARG A 213 -71.43 -1.58 -27.22
N GLY A 214 -70.44 -2.39 -27.59
CA GLY A 214 -69.99 -3.55 -26.82
C GLY A 214 -70.98 -4.71 -26.82
N TYR A 215 -71.75 -4.87 -27.89
CA TYR A 215 -72.69 -5.99 -28.05
C TYR A 215 -72.00 -7.22 -28.65
N MET A 216 -72.60 -8.41 -28.50
CA MET A 216 -72.17 -9.59 -29.23
C MET A 216 -72.66 -9.51 -30.69
N LEU A 217 -71.79 -9.88 -31.64
CA LEU A 217 -72.18 -9.99 -33.04
C LEU A 217 -73.24 -11.08 -33.18
N GLY A 218 -74.35 -10.76 -33.86
CA GLY A 218 -75.43 -11.72 -34.10
C GLY A 218 -74.97 -12.90 -34.98
N GLU A 219 -75.62 -14.06 -34.83
CA GLU A 219 -75.28 -15.31 -35.53
C GLU A 219 -75.28 -15.19 -37.06
N ASN A 220 -75.93 -14.16 -37.62
CA ASN A 220 -76.01 -13.90 -39.05
C ASN A 220 -74.83 -13.12 -39.63
N PHE A 221 -73.81 -12.76 -38.85
CA PHE A 221 -72.64 -12.05 -39.38
C PHE A 221 -71.74 -12.99 -40.20
N PRO A 222 -71.27 -12.61 -41.40
CA PRO A 222 -70.47 -13.50 -42.23
C PRO A 222 -69.13 -13.90 -41.57
N SER A 223 -68.98 -15.17 -41.19
CA SER A 223 -67.79 -15.68 -40.50
C SER A 223 -66.49 -15.48 -41.30
N LYS A 224 -66.55 -15.58 -42.64
CA LYS A 224 -65.41 -15.32 -43.53
C LYS A 224 -64.94 -13.86 -43.47
N LEU A 225 -65.86 -12.92 -43.27
CA LEU A 225 -65.53 -11.49 -43.14
C LEU A 225 -64.81 -11.23 -41.82
N LEU A 226 -65.24 -11.85 -40.72
CA LEU A 226 -64.55 -11.73 -39.43
C LEU A 226 -63.15 -12.32 -39.48
N ALA A 227 -63.00 -13.53 -40.02
CA ALA A 227 -61.69 -14.15 -40.19
C ALA A 227 -60.76 -13.29 -41.06
N PHE A 228 -61.29 -12.66 -42.11
CA PHE A 228 -60.53 -11.74 -42.94
C PHE A 228 -60.08 -10.48 -42.18
N LEU A 229 -60.98 -9.86 -41.40
CA LEU A 229 -60.66 -8.66 -40.63
C LEU A 229 -59.68 -8.95 -39.49
N GLU A 230 -59.80 -10.10 -38.82
CA GLU A 230 -58.82 -10.58 -37.83
C GLU A 230 -57.46 -10.82 -38.49
N ALA A 231 -57.43 -11.53 -39.62
CA ALA A 231 -56.18 -11.87 -40.32
C ALA A 231 -55.44 -10.64 -40.88
N ASN A 232 -56.14 -9.52 -41.13
CA ASN A 232 -55.53 -8.27 -41.59
C ASN A 232 -55.27 -7.27 -40.44
N ASP A 233 -55.37 -7.72 -39.19
CA ASP A 233 -55.13 -6.91 -37.99
C ASP A 233 -56.06 -5.68 -37.91
N ILE A 234 -57.33 -5.82 -38.31
CA ILE A 234 -58.34 -4.74 -38.24
C ILE A 234 -59.15 -4.87 -36.97
N ILE A 235 -59.48 -6.10 -36.59
CA ILE A 235 -60.18 -6.40 -35.34
C ILE A 235 -59.42 -7.47 -34.57
N GLU A 236 -59.52 -7.41 -33.25
CA GLU A 236 -59.01 -8.44 -32.35
C GLU A 236 -60.06 -8.74 -31.28
N LYS A 237 -59.93 -9.88 -30.62
CA LYS A 237 -60.81 -10.23 -29.50
C LYS A 237 -60.21 -9.74 -28.18
N ASP A 238 -61.05 -9.24 -27.30
CA ASP A 238 -60.69 -8.95 -25.92
C ASP A 238 -60.71 -10.22 -25.04
N ASP A 239 -60.31 -10.09 -23.78
CA ASP A 239 -60.27 -11.19 -22.80
C ASP A 239 -61.65 -11.80 -22.51
N LYS A 240 -62.73 -11.14 -22.91
CA LYS A 240 -64.12 -11.57 -22.77
C LYS A 240 -64.71 -12.08 -24.09
N ASN A 241 -63.85 -12.32 -25.10
CA ASN A 241 -64.21 -12.81 -26.43
C ASN A 241 -65.08 -11.84 -27.25
N ASN A 242 -65.13 -10.56 -26.89
CA ASN A 242 -65.76 -9.49 -27.68
C ASN A 242 -64.78 -8.89 -28.68
N TYR A 243 -65.29 -8.39 -29.80
CA TYR A 243 -64.47 -7.75 -30.81
C TYR A 243 -64.16 -6.30 -30.49
N LYS A 244 -62.91 -5.88 -30.69
CA LYS A 244 -62.45 -4.50 -30.63
C LYS A 244 -61.56 -4.16 -31.82
N PHE A 245 -61.51 -2.89 -32.20
CA PHE A 245 -60.59 -2.42 -33.24
C PHE A 245 -59.16 -2.33 -32.72
N THR A 246 -58.22 -2.87 -33.49
CA THR A 246 -56.78 -2.70 -33.26
C THR A 246 -56.36 -1.25 -33.59
N LYS A 247 -55.09 -0.91 -33.38
CA LYS A 247 -54.56 0.40 -33.82
C LYS A 247 -54.69 0.59 -35.33
N LYS A 248 -54.40 -0.45 -36.12
CA LYS A 248 -54.56 -0.45 -37.59
C LYS A 248 -56.04 -0.40 -37.99
N GLY A 249 -56.90 -1.08 -37.24
CA GLY A 249 -58.35 -1.04 -37.43
C GLY A 249 -58.95 0.34 -37.25
N LYS A 250 -58.56 1.07 -36.21
CA LYS A 250 -59.02 2.45 -35.98
C LYS A 250 -58.64 3.38 -37.15
N GLN A 251 -57.41 3.27 -37.66
CA GLN A 251 -56.97 4.00 -38.85
C GLN A 251 -57.80 3.64 -40.10
N PHE A 252 -58.14 2.36 -40.26
CA PHE A 252 -59.03 1.91 -41.34
C PHE A 252 -60.42 2.54 -41.21
N VAL A 253 -61.01 2.51 -40.01
CA VAL A 253 -62.33 3.11 -39.71
C VAL A 253 -62.33 4.60 -40.01
N ASP A 254 -61.35 5.35 -39.49
CA ASP A 254 -61.23 6.79 -39.70
C ASP A 254 -61.17 7.12 -41.21
N ARG A 255 -60.37 6.35 -41.96
CA ARG A 255 -60.22 6.53 -43.41
C ARG A 255 -61.44 6.05 -44.20
N TYR A 256 -62.14 5.02 -43.73
CA TYR A 256 -63.36 4.52 -44.37
C TYR A 256 -64.48 5.55 -44.24
N LEU A 257 -64.75 6.04 -43.02
CA LEU A 257 -65.77 7.05 -42.74
C LEU A 257 -65.50 8.39 -43.45
N SER A 258 -64.23 8.76 -43.63
CA SER A 258 -63.85 9.97 -44.39
C SER A 258 -64.05 9.84 -45.91
N ASN A 259 -64.22 8.62 -46.44
CA ASN A 259 -64.36 8.32 -47.86
C ASN A 259 -65.76 7.73 -48.23
N THR A 260 -66.74 7.84 -47.33
CA THR A 260 -68.13 7.40 -47.52
C THR A 260 -69.03 8.62 -47.59
#